data_AF-A0A3Q3K2V2-F1
#
_entry.id   AF-A0A3Q3K2V2-F1
#
_cell.length_a   1.000
_cell.length_b   1.000
_cell.length_c   1.000
_cell.angle_alpha   90.00
_cell.angle_beta   90.00
_cell.angle_gamma   90.00
#
_symmetry.space_group_name_H-M   'P 1'
#
loop_
_entity.id
_entity.type
_entity.pdbx_description
1 polymer ?
#
loop_
_entity_poly.entity_id
_entity_poly.type
_entity_poly.pdbx_seq_one_letter_code
_entity_poly.pdbx_strand_id
1 'polypeptide(L)'
;MPQQQRKSQKRKADTTTPTANDQLSESSPVSAEARPRRESSRPLKLPKRDTGGTIMPKRQEQLRFCARLVREMLSKKHAAYAWPFYKPVDVKALGLHDYYDIIKHPMDLGTMKVILLHLAINI
;
A
#
# COMPACT_ATOMS: atom_id res chain seq x y z
N MET A 1 -42.14 25.53 33.89
CA MET A 1 -41.22 24.71 34.71
C MET A 1 -40.11 24.19 33.78
N PRO A 2 -38.84 24.57 34.00
CA PRO A 2 -37.71 24.00 33.27
C PRO A 2 -37.22 22.74 33.98
N GLN A 3 -36.90 21.66 33.26
CA GLN A 3 -35.94 20.66 33.75
C GLN A 3 -35.05 20.15 32.61
N GLN A 4 -33.77 20.42 32.79
CA GLN A 4 -32.63 19.91 32.05
C GLN A 4 -32.11 18.70 32.84
N GLN A 5 -31.82 17.56 32.20
CA GLN A 5 -30.82 16.64 32.75
C GLN A 5 -30.16 15.77 31.67
N ARG A 6 -28.82 15.68 31.75
CA ARG A 6 -27.90 15.05 30.81
C ARG A 6 -27.65 13.58 31.16
N LYS A 7 -27.41 12.78 30.10
CA LYS A 7 -26.48 11.63 29.93
C LYS A 7 -26.14 10.71 31.12
N SER A 8 -26.19 9.40 30.86
CA SER A 8 -25.11 8.45 31.20
C SER A 8 -25.23 7.14 30.38
N GLN A 9 -24.25 6.86 29.52
CA GLN A 9 -24.00 5.54 28.93
C GLN A 9 -22.78 4.94 29.65
N LYS A 10 -22.95 3.77 30.26
CA LYS A 10 -21.91 3.03 30.98
C LYS A 10 -21.43 1.90 30.07
N ARG A 11 -20.22 2.01 29.53
CA ARG A 11 -19.46 0.86 29.02
C ARG A 11 -18.16 0.80 29.80
N LYS A 12 -18.01 -0.28 30.56
CA LYS A 12 -16.81 -0.60 31.31
C LYS A 12 -15.88 -1.33 30.34
N ALA A 13 -14.61 -0.94 30.35
CA ALA A 13 -13.51 -1.67 29.75
C ALA A 13 -13.45 -3.09 30.31
N ASP A 14 -12.88 -4.04 29.57
CA ASP A 14 -11.56 -4.56 29.94
C ASP A 14 -10.97 -5.41 28.82
N THR A 15 -9.68 -5.15 28.61
CA THR A 15 -8.73 -5.76 27.70
C THR A 15 -8.28 -7.11 28.27
N THR A 16 -8.29 -8.17 27.46
CA THR A 16 -7.54 -9.39 27.78
C THR A 16 -6.88 -9.94 26.53
N THR A 17 -5.55 -9.88 26.51
CA THR A 17 -4.67 -10.69 25.66
C THR A 17 -3.69 -11.41 26.58
N PRO A 18 -3.45 -12.72 26.36
CA PRO A 18 -2.08 -13.23 26.35
C PRO A 18 -1.86 -14.08 25.07
N THR A 19 -0.91 -13.71 24.21
CA THR A 19 0.48 -14.20 24.14
C THR A 19 0.61 -15.72 24.02
N ALA A 20 0.99 -16.17 22.82
CA ALA A 20 1.87 -17.33 22.64
C ALA A 20 2.77 -17.02 21.43
N ASN A 21 4.04 -16.75 21.72
CA ASN A 21 5.11 -16.45 20.78
C ASN A 21 5.91 -17.75 20.62
N ASP A 22 5.83 -18.39 19.46
CA ASP A 22 6.46 -19.69 19.22
C ASP A 22 7.88 -19.50 18.63
N GLN A 23 8.84 -19.99 19.41
CA GLN A 23 10.16 -20.53 19.04
C GLN A 23 11.11 -19.71 18.14
N LEU A 24 12.12 -19.13 18.81
CA LEU A 24 13.48 -19.10 18.26
C LEU A 24 14.05 -20.52 18.23
N SER A 25 14.59 -20.94 17.08
CA SER A 25 15.64 -21.95 17.02
C SER A 25 16.70 -21.50 16.01
N GLU A 26 17.91 -21.29 16.52
CA GLU A 26 19.11 -20.90 15.79
C GLU A 26 20.01 -22.14 15.58
N SER A 27 20.85 -22.06 14.55
CA SER A 27 22.04 -22.86 14.24
C SER A 27 21.91 -24.12 13.37
N SER A 28 22.44 -24.00 12.15
CA SER A 28 23.18 -25.04 11.41
C SER A 28 24.63 -25.11 11.96
N PRO A 29 25.57 -25.98 11.51
CA PRO A 29 25.52 -27.02 10.45
C PRO A 29 26.16 -28.39 10.84
N VAL A 30 25.83 -29.48 10.13
CA VAL A 30 26.72 -30.66 10.02
C VAL A 30 26.70 -31.25 8.60
N SER A 31 27.93 -31.38 8.10
CA SER A 31 28.53 -32.06 6.95
C SER A 31 27.80 -33.22 6.23
N ALA A 32 27.98 -33.18 4.90
CA ALA A 32 28.24 -34.27 3.94
C ALA A 32 27.30 -35.50 3.88
N GLU A 33 26.68 -35.72 2.71
CA GLU A 33 27.13 -36.74 1.75
C GLU A 33 26.32 -36.67 0.43
N ALA A 34 27.01 -36.73 -0.70
CA ALA A 34 26.44 -36.74 -2.03
C ALA A 34 25.92 -38.12 -2.42
N ARG A 35 24.70 -38.21 -2.97
CA ARG A 35 24.25 -39.37 -3.78
C ARG A 35 23.48 -38.91 -5.02
N PRO A 36 23.82 -39.40 -6.23
CA PRO A 36 23.18 -38.95 -7.46
C PRO A 36 21.84 -39.66 -7.66
N ARG A 37 20.74 -38.92 -7.60
CA ARG A 37 19.39 -39.44 -7.86
C ARG A 37 19.03 -39.27 -9.33
N ARG A 38 19.31 -40.34 -10.09
CA ARG A 38 18.69 -40.80 -11.35
C ARG A 38 17.72 -39.81 -12.03
N GLU A 39 18.22 -39.18 -13.09
CA GLU A 39 17.43 -38.44 -14.09
C GLU A 39 16.36 -39.36 -14.69
N SER A 40 15.09 -39.07 -14.43
CA SER A 40 13.95 -39.78 -15.01
C SER A 40 13.47 -38.99 -16.22
N SER A 41 14.01 -39.33 -17.38
CA SER A 41 13.57 -38.88 -18.70
C SER A 41 12.10 -39.27 -18.95
N ARG A 42 11.15 -38.44 -18.51
CA ARG A 42 9.78 -38.45 -19.03
C ARG A 42 9.45 -37.06 -19.55
N PRO A 43 9.19 -36.90 -20.86
CA PRO A 43 8.64 -35.66 -21.39
C PRO A 43 7.27 -35.42 -20.76
N LEU A 44 7.17 -34.44 -19.87
CA LEU A 44 5.89 -33.90 -19.43
C LEU A 44 5.27 -33.19 -20.64
N LYS A 45 4.28 -33.81 -21.27
CA LYS A 45 3.39 -33.10 -22.21
C LYS A 45 2.70 -31.98 -21.43
N LEU A 46 3.13 -30.73 -21.66
CA LEU A 46 2.40 -29.57 -21.18
C LEU A 46 1.01 -29.55 -21.84
N PRO A 47 -0.09 -29.43 -21.07
CA PRO A 47 -1.38 -29.09 -21.64
C PRO A 47 -1.25 -27.71 -22.29
N LYS A 48 -1.57 -27.61 -23.59
CA LYS A 48 -1.76 -26.31 -24.26
C LYS A 48 -2.87 -25.58 -23.52
N ARG A 49 -2.52 -24.57 -22.72
CA ARG A 49 -3.50 -23.61 -22.22
C ARG A 49 -3.83 -22.70 -23.40
N ASP A 50 -4.98 -22.95 -24.00
CA ASP A 50 -5.70 -21.92 -24.76
C ASP A 50 -6.16 -20.85 -23.75
N THR A 51 -5.21 -20.01 -23.36
CA THR A 51 -5.52 -18.77 -22.64
C THR A 51 -5.79 -17.74 -23.71
N GLY A 52 -7.08 -17.54 -24.00
CA GLY A 52 -7.55 -16.33 -24.67
C GLY A 52 -6.86 -15.14 -24.02
N GLY A 53 -6.04 -14.45 -24.80
CA GLY A 53 -5.12 -13.44 -24.29
C GLY A 53 -5.90 -12.34 -23.60
N THR A 54 -5.81 -12.28 -22.27
CA THR A 54 -6.08 -11.04 -21.55
C THR A 54 -5.13 -10.00 -22.12
N ILE A 55 -5.63 -9.11 -22.96
CA ILE A 55 -4.87 -7.97 -23.47
C ILE A 55 -4.56 -7.12 -22.24
N MET A 56 -3.39 -7.33 -21.64
CA MET A 56 -2.94 -6.45 -20.57
C MET A 56 -2.82 -5.04 -21.18
N PRO A 57 -3.45 -4.03 -20.57
CA PRO A 57 -3.39 -2.67 -21.09
C PRO A 57 -1.92 -2.25 -21.19
N LYS A 58 -1.56 -1.66 -22.33
CA LYS A 58 -0.20 -1.17 -22.56
C LYS A 58 0.19 -0.25 -21.40
N ARG A 59 1.45 -0.30 -20.95
CA ARG A 59 1.98 0.51 -19.83
C ARG A 59 1.50 1.97 -19.87
N GLN A 60 1.46 2.54 -21.07
CA GLN A 60 1.03 3.90 -21.29
C GLN A 60 -0.47 4.16 -20.99
N GLU A 61 -1.33 3.19 -21.27
CA GLU A 61 -2.75 3.25 -20.90
C GLU A 61 -2.94 3.17 -19.38
N GLN A 62 -2.14 2.34 -18.70
CA GLN A 62 -2.12 2.28 -17.24
C GLN A 62 -1.71 3.62 -16.62
N LEU A 63 -0.68 4.28 -17.18
CA LEU A 63 -0.25 5.61 -16.70
C LEU A 63 -1.32 6.68 -16.94
N ARG A 64 -2.01 6.66 -18.09
CA ARG A 64 -3.16 7.55 -18.35
C ARG A 64 -4.31 7.29 -17.38
N PHE A 65 -4.55 6.03 -17.03
CA PHE A 65 -5.54 5.66 -16.02
C PHE A 65 -5.17 6.21 -14.64
N CYS A 66 -3.92 6.03 -14.19
CA CYS A 66 -3.42 6.61 -12.94
C CYS A 66 -3.56 8.15 -12.92
N ALA A 67 -3.20 8.82 -14.02
CA ALA A 67 -3.34 10.27 -14.14
C ALA A 67 -4.80 10.74 -14.07
N ARG A 68 -5.76 9.93 -14.55
CA ARG A 68 -7.20 10.18 -14.36
C ARG A 68 -7.60 10.03 -12.90
N LEU A 69 -7.13 8.99 -12.21
CA LEU A 69 -7.48 8.75 -10.80
C LEU A 69 -7.00 9.89 -9.89
N VAL A 70 -5.76 10.36 -10.09
CA VAL A 70 -5.23 11.52 -9.35
C VAL A 70 -6.04 12.79 -9.64
N ARG A 71 -6.47 13.01 -10.90
CA ARG A 71 -7.36 14.13 -11.23
C ARG A 71 -8.73 14.00 -10.57
N GLU A 72 -9.29 12.79 -10.48
CA GLU A 72 -10.54 12.56 -9.77
C GLU A 72 -10.40 12.93 -8.29
N MET A 73 -9.36 12.44 -7.60
CA MET A 73 -9.10 12.73 -6.18
C MET A 73 -8.91 14.23 -5.88
N LEU A 74 -8.38 14.99 -6.84
CA LEU A 74 -8.23 16.45 -6.76
C LEU A 74 -9.53 17.23 -7.07
N SER A 75 -10.60 16.56 -7.47
CA SER A 75 -11.88 17.21 -7.78
C SER A 75 -12.64 17.59 -6.51
N LYS A 76 -13.57 18.55 -6.65
CA LYS A 76 -14.44 19.03 -5.56
C LYS A 76 -15.25 17.90 -4.89
N LYS A 77 -15.54 16.82 -5.63
CA LYS A 77 -16.24 15.62 -5.13
C LYS A 77 -15.58 15.03 -3.89
N HIS A 78 -14.26 15.13 -3.77
CA HIS A 78 -13.48 14.52 -2.69
C HIS A 78 -12.84 15.54 -1.75
N ALA A 79 -13.12 16.84 -1.94
CA ALA A 79 -12.49 17.92 -1.19
C ALA A 79 -12.75 17.85 0.33
N ALA A 80 -13.86 17.26 0.76
CA ALA A 80 -14.20 17.11 2.18
C ALA A 80 -13.14 16.36 3.00
N TYR A 81 -12.33 15.50 2.37
CA TYR A 81 -11.32 14.68 3.05
C TYR A 81 -9.97 14.66 2.35
N ALA A 82 -9.91 14.94 1.05
CA ALA A 82 -8.67 14.86 0.27
C ALA A 82 -7.82 16.15 0.36
N TRP A 83 -8.39 17.27 0.83
CA TRP A 83 -7.71 18.57 0.85
C TRP A 83 -6.33 18.59 1.54
N PRO A 84 -6.07 17.83 2.64
CA PRO A 84 -4.75 17.83 3.28
C PRO A 84 -3.64 17.26 2.38
N PHE A 85 -3.99 16.51 1.34
CA PHE A 85 -3.06 15.84 0.44
C PHE A 85 -2.85 16.59 -0.87
N TYR A 86 -3.44 17.78 -1.04
CA TYR A 86 -3.35 18.53 -2.31
C TYR A 86 -2.00 19.19 -2.55
N LYS A 87 -1.24 19.41 -1.48
CA LYS A 87 0.06 20.10 -1.47
C LYS A 87 1.01 19.35 -0.55
N PRO A 88 2.33 19.53 -0.72
CA PRO A 88 3.30 19.08 0.27
C PRO A 88 2.94 19.59 1.67
N VAL A 89 3.24 18.80 2.69
CA VAL A 89 3.03 19.20 4.08
C VAL A 89 3.86 20.45 4.38
N ASP A 90 3.19 21.52 4.83
CA ASP A 90 3.87 22.72 5.31
C ASP A 90 4.34 22.52 6.75
N VAL A 91 5.50 21.90 6.88
CA VAL A 91 6.13 21.54 8.15
C VAL A 91 6.33 22.77 9.05
N LYS A 92 6.70 23.92 8.47
CA LYS A 92 6.96 25.15 9.23
C LYS A 92 5.67 25.77 9.73
N ALA A 93 4.67 25.93 8.86
CA ALA A 93 3.41 26.55 9.24
C ALA A 93 2.63 25.71 10.27
N LEU A 94 2.82 24.38 10.25
CA LEU A 94 2.19 23.45 11.20
C LEU A 94 3.02 23.19 12.47
N GLY A 95 4.25 23.71 12.55
CA GLY A 95 5.12 23.50 13.71
C GLY A 95 5.56 22.05 13.93
N LEU A 96 5.72 21.27 12.84
CA LEU A 96 6.06 19.85 12.91
C LEU A 96 7.58 19.65 12.95
N HIS A 97 8.18 19.69 14.13
CA HIS A 97 9.64 19.72 14.27
C HIS A 97 10.35 18.44 13.84
N ASP A 98 9.69 17.29 13.96
CA ASP A 98 10.24 15.95 13.69
C ASP A 98 9.78 15.37 12.34
N TYR A 99 9.08 16.15 11.52
CA TYR A 99 8.43 15.62 10.31
C TYR A 99 9.40 14.92 9.36
N TYR A 100 10.55 15.52 9.06
CA TYR A 100 11.56 14.93 8.17
C TYR A 100 12.45 13.88 8.87
N ASP A 101 12.41 13.84 10.20
CA ASP A 101 13.04 12.78 10.99
C ASP A 101 12.24 11.48 10.90
N ILE A 102 10.93 11.57 10.73
CA ILE A 102 10.02 10.42 10.63
C ILE A 102 9.70 10.10 9.16
N ILE A 103 9.29 11.09 8.36
CA ILE A 103 8.85 10.94 6.97
C ILE A 103 10.00 11.22 6.01
N LYS A 104 10.61 10.14 5.49
CA LYS A 104 11.82 10.22 4.64
C LYS A 104 11.55 10.57 3.17
N HIS A 105 10.37 10.24 2.67
CA HIS A 105 9.98 10.45 1.29
C HIS A 105 8.61 11.14 1.23
N PRO A 106 8.54 12.45 1.51
CA PRO A 106 7.28 13.20 1.46
C PRO A 106 6.69 13.16 0.04
N MET A 107 5.37 13.08 -0.04
CA MET A 107 4.62 13.05 -1.31
C MET A 107 3.23 13.64 -1.10
N ASP A 108 2.67 14.21 -2.17
CA ASP A 108 1.33 14.78 -2.22
C ASP A 108 0.70 14.61 -3.62
N LEU A 109 -0.62 14.79 -3.72
CA LEU A 109 -1.37 14.63 -4.96
C LEU A 109 -1.00 15.68 -6.02
N GLY A 110 -0.55 16.87 -5.61
CA GLY A 110 -0.03 17.89 -6.51
C GLY A 110 1.26 17.44 -7.19
N THR A 111 2.22 16.93 -6.42
CA THR A 111 3.46 16.35 -6.94
C THR A 111 3.19 15.13 -7.83
N MET A 112 2.33 14.21 -7.40
CA MET A 112 1.94 13.04 -8.22
C MET A 112 1.29 13.45 -9.54
N LYS A 113 0.46 14.50 -9.55
CA LYS A 113 -0.16 15.01 -10.78
C LYS A 113 0.91 15.48 -11.77
N VAL A 114 1.92 16.22 -11.32
CA VAL A 114 3.00 16.70 -12.21
C VAL A 114 3.79 15.53 -12.77
N ILE A 115 4.19 14.59 -11.91
CA ILE A 115 4.96 13.40 -12.32
C ILE A 115 4.18 12.56 -13.33
N LEU A 116 2.93 12.22 -13.03
CA LEU A 116 2.12 11.38 -13.89
C LEU A 116 1.74 12.07 -15.21
N LEU A 117 1.51 13.38 -15.21
CA LEU A 117 1.27 14.11 -16.47
C LEU A 117 2.54 14.14 -17.34
N HIS A 118 3.71 14.37 -16.75
CA HIS A 118 4.97 14.35 -17.49
C HIS A 118 5.27 12.96 -18.08
N LEU A 119 5.09 11.90 -17.28
CA LEU A 119 5.32 10.52 -17.74
C LEU A 119 4.26 10.07 -18.75
N ALA A 120 2.99 10.41 -18.55
CA ALA A 120 1.92 9.99 -19.47
C ALA A 120 1.93 10.75 -20.80
N ILE A 121 2.68 11.85 -20.96
CA ILE A 121 2.84 12.55 -22.23
C ILE A 121 4.10 12.11 -22.98
N ASN A 122 5.18 11.77 -22.26
CA ASN A 122 6.52 11.53 -22.85
C ASN A 122 6.89 10.03 -23.00
N ILE A 123 5.92 9.13 -22.99
CA ILE A 123 6.05 7.68 -23.30
C ILE A 123 5.12 7.33 -24.47
#